data_AF-A0A2P6FAL2-F1
#
_entry.id   AF-A0A2P6FAL2-F1
#
_cell.length_a   1.000
_cell.length_b   1.000
_cell.length_c   1.000
_cell.angle_alpha   90.00
_cell.angle_beta   90.00
_cell.angle_gamma   90.00
#
_symmetry.space_group_name_H-M   'P 1'
#
loop_
_entity.id
_entity.type
_entity.pdbx_description
1 polymer ?
#
loop_
_entity_poly.entity_id
_entity_poly.type
_entity_poly.pdbx_seq_one_letter_code
_entity_poly.pdbx_strand_id
1 'polypeptide(L)'
;MYPKLAGSVGKIIIQDLKELTTLKPVNQKINIVLDEFNVFASETIINLINKSRSFNYQCFLSSQTINDLKTNNMNLTDTIFGNVSTIVCHSLKDPNTAEYIASVFGTQETEKLTRQLDFKNNTADMGSVRSVDEFIVHPNDLKNLKIGECYLKTTLPSGKLFIKKIQVDPTYLDNLF
;
A
#
# COMPACT_ATOMS: atom_id res chain seq x y z
N MET A 1 -9.72 26.32 -9.05
CA MET A 1 -10.10 27.01 -7.79
C MET A 1 -10.20 26.03 -6.62
N TYR A 2 -10.87 24.88 -6.80
CA TYR A 2 -11.02 23.82 -5.76
C TYR A 2 -9.72 23.19 -5.20
N PRO A 3 -8.69 22.83 -6.00
CA PRO A 3 -7.50 22.15 -5.45
C PRO A 3 -6.67 23.02 -4.51
N LYS A 4 -6.57 24.33 -4.79
CA LYS A 4 -5.89 25.29 -3.91
C LYS A 4 -6.62 25.47 -2.59
N LEU A 5 -7.96 25.44 -2.61
CA LEU A 5 -8.78 25.55 -1.40
C LEU A 5 -8.67 24.27 -0.55
N ALA A 6 -8.72 23.10 -1.17
CA ALA A 6 -8.53 21.81 -0.51
C ALA A 6 -7.16 21.70 0.18
N GLY A 7 -6.09 22.13 -0.50
CA GLY A 7 -4.75 22.18 0.10
C GLY A 7 -4.65 23.12 1.31
N SER A 8 -5.31 24.29 1.26
CA SER A 8 -5.36 25.22 2.40
C SER A 8 -6.18 24.68 3.58
N VAL A 9 -7.33 24.06 3.33
CA VAL A 9 -8.16 23.42 4.36
C VAL A 9 -7.39 22.28 5.01
N GLY A 10 -6.69 21.45 4.22
CA GLY A 10 -5.82 20.41 4.73
C GLY A 10 -4.78 20.95 5.70
N LYS A 11 -4.11 22.07 5.38
CA LYS A 11 -3.12 22.68 6.30
C LYS A 11 -3.73 23.10 7.63
N ILE A 12 -4.93 23.67 7.63
CA ILE A 12 -5.65 24.07 8.86
C ILE A 12 -5.95 22.83 9.70
N ILE A 13 -6.55 21.79 9.11
CA ILE A 13 -6.86 20.53 9.82
C ILE A 13 -5.60 19.93 10.45
N ILE A 14 -4.48 19.92 9.73
CA ILE A 14 -3.22 19.37 10.26
C ILE A 14 -2.66 20.23 11.39
N GLN A 15 -2.84 21.55 11.33
CA GLN A 15 -2.42 22.45 12.40
C GLN A 15 -3.24 22.21 13.68
N ASP A 16 -4.55 22.05 13.54
CA ASP A 16 -5.44 21.73 14.65
C ASP A 16 -5.11 20.35 15.24
N LEU A 17 -4.84 19.36 14.38
CA LEU A 17 -4.39 18.03 14.83
C LEU A 17 -3.07 18.11 15.60
N LYS A 18 -2.14 19.00 15.23
CA LYS A 18 -0.92 19.21 16.01
C LYS A 18 -1.21 19.87 17.34
N GLU A 19 -2.12 20.83 17.40
CA GLU A 19 -2.51 21.47 18.65
C GLU A 19 -3.19 20.47 19.60
N LEU A 20 -4.04 19.58 19.07
CA LEU A 20 -4.65 18.51 19.86
C LEU A 20 -3.61 17.57 20.51
N THR A 21 -2.38 17.49 19.98
CA THR A 21 -1.31 16.70 20.64
C THR A 21 -0.91 17.27 22.00
N THR A 22 -1.01 18.58 22.21
CA THR A 22 -0.65 19.25 23.46
C THR A 22 -1.79 19.22 24.48
N LEU A 23 -3.03 19.19 23.99
CA LEU A 23 -4.24 19.22 24.82
C LEU A 23 -4.68 17.83 25.30
N LYS A 24 -4.27 16.76 24.60
CA LYS A 24 -4.67 15.40 24.96
C LYS A 24 -3.73 14.78 26.01
N PRO A 25 -4.22 13.83 26.83
CA PRO A 25 -3.37 12.94 27.61
C PRO A 25 -2.39 12.17 26.72
N VAL A 26 -1.17 11.95 27.24
CA VAL A 26 -0.07 11.26 26.52
C VAL A 26 -0.52 9.91 25.95
N ASN A 27 -1.25 9.13 26.74
CA ASN A 27 -1.69 7.77 26.38
C ASN A 27 -2.96 7.72 25.51
N GLN A 28 -3.61 8.86 25.26
CA GLN A 28 -4.80 8.87 24.39
C GLN A 28 -4.38 8.61 22.94
N LYS A 29 -4.95 7.55 22.36
CA LYS A 29 -4.84 7.23 20.93
C LYS A 29 -5.88 8.02 20.14
N ILE A 30 -5.48 8.57 19.00
CA ILE A 30 -6.40 9.22 18.06
C ILE A 30 -6.26 8.56 16.69
N ASN A 31 -7.40 8.19 16.12
CA ASN A 31 -7.47 7.65 14.76
C ASN A 31 -7.72 8.82 13.81
N ILE A 32 -6.86 8.94 12.79
CA ILE A 32 -6.98 9.94 11.73
C ILE A 32 -7.21 9.17 10.43
N VAL A 33 -8.35 9.39 9.80
CA VAL A 33 -8.69 8.74 8.52
C VAL A 33 -8.66 9.80 7.44
N LEU A 34 -7.76 9.64 6.48
CA LEU A 34 -7.59 10.54 5.34
C LEU A 34 -7.99 9.78 4.08
N ASP A 35 -9.22 10.00 3.65
CA ASP A 35 -9.72 9.50 2.37
C ASP A 35 -9.31 10.39 1.21
N GLU A 36 -9.04 9.77 0.06
CA GLU A 36 -8.41 10.39 -1.10
C GLU A 36 -7.26 11.34 -0.72
N PHE A 37 -6.34 10.84 0.10
CA PHE A 37 -5.31 11.70 0.70
C PHE A 37 -4.37 12.33 -0.35
N ASN A 38 -4.32 11.77 -1.57
CA ASN A 38 -3.63 12.32 -2.73
C ASN A 38 -4.07 13.76 -3.06
N VAL A 39 -5.34 14.12 -2.82
CA VAL A 39 -5.86 15.47 -3.03
C VAL A 39 -5.21 16.50 -2.09
N PHE A 40 -4.80 16.05 -0.91
CA PHE A 40 -4.21 16.89 0.14
C PHE A 40 -2.70 16.70 0.28
N ALA A 41 -2.11 15.82 -0.53
CA ALA A 41 -0.72 15.40 -0.43
C ALA A 41 0.21 16.63 -0.50
N SER A 42 0.84 16.91 0.63
CA SER A 42 1.71 18.06 0.84
C SER A 42 2.76 17.69 1.88
N GLU A 43 3.87 18.45 1.94
CA GLU A 43 4.89 18.29 2.97
C GLU A 43 4.31 18.29 4.40
N THR A 44 3.21 19.02 4.60
CA THR A 44 2.52 19.12 5.89
C THR A 44 1.94 17.77 6.32
N ILE A 45 1.35 17.00 5.39
CA ILE A 45 0.80 15.66 5.66
C ILE A 45 1.91 14.65 5.92
N ILE A 46 3.02 14.69 5.16
CA ILE A 46 4.18 13.84 5.43
C ILE A 46 4.68 14.08 6.85
N ASN A 47 4.81 15.34 7.24
CA ASN A 47 5.27 15.70 8.58
C ASN A 47 4.33 15.18 9.67
N LEU A 48 3.01 15.15 9.42
CA LEU A 48 2.05 14.49 10.31
C LEU A 48 2.29 12.99 10.36
N ILE A 49 2.39 12.31 9.21
CA ILE A 49 2.61 10.85 9.12
C ILE A 49 3.90 10.46 9.84
N ASN A 50 5.00 11.15 9.59
CA ASN A 50 6.31 10.87 10.19
C ASN A 50 6.31 11.06 11.72
N LYS A 51 5.55 12.03 12.24
CA LYS A 51 5.49 12.33 13.68
C LYS A 51 4.32 11.66 14.40
N SER A 52 3.40 11.03 13.66
CA SER A 52 2.16 10.41 14.18
C SER A 52 2.42 9.46 15.33
N ARG A 53 3.48 8.63 15.23
CA ARG A 53 3.90 7.68 16.28
C ARG A 53 4.18 8.37 17.62
N SER A 54 4.95 9.45 17.60
CA SER A 54 5.29 10.22 18.81
C SER A 54 4.08 10.90 19.44
N PHE A 55 3.04 11.13 18.65
CA PHE A 55 1.79 11.73 19.09
C PHE A 55 0.72 10.71 19.48
N ASN A 56 1.04 9.41 19.42
CA ASN A 56 0.08 8.32 19.64
C ASN A 56 -1.12 8.39 18.68
N TYR A 57 -0.87 8.84 17.44
CA TYR A 57 -1.85 8.91 16.37
C TYR A 57 -1.74 7.68 15.46
N GLN A 58 -2.88 7.13 15.09
CA GLN A 58 -3.01 6.06 14.11
C GLN A 58 -3.62 6.64 12.83
N CYS A 59 -2.81 6.76 11.79
CA CYS A 59 -3.23 7.31 10.51
C CYS A 59 -3.64 6.20 9.56
N PHE A 60 -4.85 6.31 8.99
CA PHE A 60 -5.36 5.49 7.90
C PHE A 60 -5.39 6.36 6.65
N LEU A 61 -4.71 5.91 5.60
CA LEU A 61 -4.56 6.63 4.35
C LEU A 61 -5.17 5.79 3.24
N SER A 62 -6.11 6.35 2.47
CA SER A 62 -6.64 5.71 1.26
C SER A 62 -6.41 6.57 0.02
N SER A 63 -5.94 5.92 -1.05
CA SER A 63 -5.82 6.51 -2.38
C SER A 63 -6.14 5.46 -3.44
N GLN A 64 -6.59 5.92 -4.61
CA GLN A 64 -6.93 5.03 -5.73
C GLN A 64 -5.69 4.66 -6.56
N THR A 65 -4.72 5.59 -6.66
CA THR A 65 -3.47 5.40 -7.41
C THR A 65 -2.32 6.10 -6.70
N ILE A 66 -1.09 5.62 -6.94
CA ILE A 66 0.13 6.32 -6.52
C ILE A 66 0.52 7.43 -7.49
N ASN A 67 -0.04 7.48 -8.70
CA ASN A 67 0.37 8.45 -9.72
C ASN A 67 0.10 9.89 -9.26
N ASP A 68 -1.00 10.10 -8.55
CA ASP A 68 -1.34 11.40 -7.96
C ASP A 68 -0.42 11.81 -6.80
N LEU A 69 0.33 10.86 -6.23
CA LEU A 69 1.33 11.12 -5.20
C LEU A 69 2.70 11.49 -5.78
N LYS A 70 2.92 11.28 -7.08
CA LYS A 70 4.14 11.64 -7.81
C LYS A 70 4.09 13.08 -8.34
N THR A 71 2.94 13.73 -8.24
CA THR A 71 2.73 15.13 -8.68
C THR A 71 3.47 16.11 -7.77
N ASN A 72 4.14 17.11 -8.36
CA ASN A 72 4.94 18.17 -7.71
C ASN A 72 6.41 17.85 -7.35
N ASN A 73 7.10 16.95 -8.06
CA ASN A 73 8.54 16.64 -7.87
C ASN A 73 8.94 16.13 -6.48
N MET A 74 7.96 15.81 -5.63
CA MET A 74 8.19 15.12 -4.37
C MET A 74 7.93 13.64 -4.59
N ASN A 75 8.93 12.81 -4.33
CA ASN A 75 8.73 11.37 -4.27
C ASN A 75 8.05 11.00 -2.94
N LEU A 76 6.81 11.48 -2.76
CA LEU A 76 6.00 11.29 -1.55
C LEU A 76 5.70 9.81 -1.33
N THR A 77 5.52 9.08 -2.42
CA THR A 77 5.20 7.66 -2.45
C THR A 77 6.18 6.87 -1.58
N ASP A 78 7.49 6.95 -1.85
CA ASP A 78 8.49 6.20 -1.09
C ASP A 78 8.53 6.58 0.39
N THR A 79 8.31 7.87 0.69
CA THR A 79 8.25 8.35 2.07
C THR A 79 7.05 7.77 2.82
N ILE A 80 5.87 7.73 2.18
CA ILE A 80 4.65 7.19 2.78
C ILE A 80 4.80 5.67 2.96
N PHE A 81 5.16 4.95 1.90
CA PHE A 81 5.29 3.49 1.95
C PHE A 81 6.42 3.02 2.86
N GLY A 82 7.47 3.84 3.06
CA GLY A 82 8.51 3.58 4.06
C GLY A 82 8.06 3.80 5.51
N ASN A 83 6.99 4.57 5.75
CA ASN A 83 6.51 4.87 7.10
C ASN A 83 5.30 4.03 7.52
N VAL A 84 4.51 3.49 6.59
CA VAL A 84 3.35 2.66 6.93
C VAL A 84 3.77 1.27 7.38
N SER A 85 3.18 0.79 8.47
CA SER A 85 3.43 -0.58 8.99
C SER A 85 2.52 -1.63 8.36
N THR A 86 1.41 -1.20 7.79
CA THR A 86 0.34 -2.07 7.31
C THR A 86 -0.20 -1.51 6.00
N ILE A 87 -0.36 -2.39 5.01
CA ILE A 87 -0.89 -2.06 3.69
C ILE A 87 -2.05 -3.02 3.41
N VAL A 88 -3.19 -2.43 3.07
CA VAL A 88 -4.36 -3.15 2.56
C VAL A 88 -4.52 -2.77 1.10
N CYS A 89 -4.31 -3.73 0.21
CA CYS A 89 -4.35 -3.50 -1.23
C CYS A 89 -5.57 -4.20 -1.83
N HIS A 90 -6.55 -3.40 -2.25
CA HIS A 90 -7.68 -3.86 -3.06
C HIS A 90 -7.30 -3.94 -4.55
N SER A 91 -8.27 -4.27 -5.40
CA SER A 91 -8.07 -4.35 -6.85
C SER A 91 -7.48 -3.06 -7.42
N LEU A 92 -6.37 -3.19 -8.15
CA LEU A 92 -5.66 -2.09 -8.79
C LEU A 92 -5.85 -2.12 -10.31
N LYS A 93 -6.34 -1.03 -10.89
CA LYS A 93 -6.54 -0.92 -12.35
C LYS A 93 -5.31 -0.40 -13.08
N ASP A 94 -4.54 0.48 -12.43
CA ASP A 94 -3.38 1.11 -13.02
C ASP A 94 -2.14 0.17 -13.01
N PRO A 95 -1.52 -0.13 -14.17
CA PRO A 95 -0.37 -1.02 -14.24
C PRO A 95 0.83 -0.56 -13.40
N ASN A 96 1.14 0.74 -13.42
CA ASN A 96 2.29 1.30 -12.69
C ASN A 96 2.09 1.18 -11.17
N THR A 97 0.88 1.43 -10.69
CA THR A 97 0.51 1.25 -9.29
C THR A 97 0.62 -0.22 -8.88
N ALA A 98 0.11 -1.15 -9.69
CA ALA A 98 0.18 -2.58 -9.39
C ALA A 98 1.63 -3.09 -9.31
N GLU A 99 2.50 -2.67 -10.22
CA GLU A 99 3.91 -3.06 -10.24
C GLU A 99 4.67 -2.48 -9.04
N TYR A 100 4.44 -1.21 -8.70
CA TYR A 100 5.02 -0.59 -7.52
C TYR A 100 4.54 -1.27 -6.23
N ILE A 101 3.26 -1.56 -6.10
CA ILE A 101 2.75 -2.25 -4.91
C ILE A 101 3.31 -3.67 -4.82
N ALA A 102 3.43 -4.40 -5.92
CA ALA A 102 4.08 -5.71 -5.92
C ALA A 102 5.54 -5.63 -5.44
N SER A 103 6.30 -4.62 -5.87
CA SER A 103 7.68 -4.42 -5.39
C SER A 103 7.74 -4.02 -3.91
N VAL A 104 6.78 -3.22 -3.44
CA VAL A 104 6.61 -2.92 -2.01
C VAL A 104 6.31 -4.20 -1.23
N PHE A 105 5.51 -5.12 -1.77
CA PHE A 105 5.24 -6.41 -1.13
C PHE A 105 6.49 -7.31 -1.07
N GLY A 106 7.37 -7.18 -2.06
CA GLY A 106 8.69 -7.81 -2.09
C GLY A 106 8.73 -9.05 -2.99
N THR A 107 9.91 -9.64 -3.06
CA THR A 107 10.21 -10.85 -3.84
C THR A 107 10.66 -12.00 -2.95
N GLN A 108 10.53 -13.22 -3.46
CA GLN A 108 11.00 -14.46 -2.87
C GLN A 108 11.81 -15.25 -3.91
N GLU A 109 12.91 -15.85 -3.48
CA GLU A 109 13.72 -16.72 -4.33
C GLU A 109 12.96 -18.02 -4.61
N THR A 110 12.84 -18.39 -5.87
CA THR A 110 12.18 -19.62 -6.33
C THR A 110 13.04 -20.32 -7.38
N GLU A 111 13.15 -21.63 -7.30
CA GLU A 111 13.86 -22.43 -8.30
C GLU A 111 12.95 -22.73 -9.49
N LYS A 112 13.39 -22.35 -10.70
CA LYS A 112 12.72 -22.73 -11.95
C LYS A 112 13.50 -23.80 -12.67
N LEU A 113 12.82 -24.92 -12.96
CA LEU A 113 13.31 -25.98 -13.80
C LEU A 113 12.92 -25.71 -15.25
N THR A 114 13.90 -25.42 -16.11
CA THR A 114 13.67 -25.24 -17.54
C THR A 114 14.02 -26.54 -18.24
N ARG A 115 13.07 -27.11 -18.99
CA ARG A 115 13.27 -28.33 -19.79
C ARG A 115 13.20 -27.98 -21.26
N GLN A 116 14.28 -28.21 -22.00
CA GLN A 116 14.28 -28.03 -23.44
C GLN A 116 13.66 -29.28 -24.09
N LEU A 117 12.53 -29.10 -24.78
CA LEU A 117 11.83 -30.17 -25.49
C LEU A 117 12.26 -30.14 -26.95
N ASP A 118 12.85 -31.23 -27.45
CA ASP A 118 13.08 -31.40 -28.88
C ASP A 118 11.81 -31.98 -29.53
N PHE A 119 11.06 -31.13 -30.23
CA PHE A 119 9.78 -31.47 -30.85
C PHE A 119 9.89 -32.54 -31.95
N LYS A 120 11.10 -32.85 -32.46
CA LYS A 120 11.28 -33.89 -33.49
C LYS A 120 11.40 -35.30 -32.93
N ASN A 121 11.96 -35.46 -31.73
CA ASN A 121 12.30 -36.79 -31.18
C ASN A 121 11.57 -37.14 -29.88
N ASN A 122 10.73 -36.26 -29.32
CA ASN A 122 10.02 -36.47 -28.05
C ASN A 122 10.95 -36.83 -26.86
N THR A 123 12.25 -36.57 -27.00
CA THR A 123 13.27 -36.77 -25.98
C THR A 123 13.68 -35.41 -25.43
N ALA A 124 13.65 -35.28 -24.11
CA ALA A 124 14.16 -34.08 -23.45
C ALA A 124 15.64 -34.32 -23.09
N ASP A 125 16.52 -33.53 -23.69
CA ASP A 125 17.96 -33.81 -23.66
C ASP A 125 18.67 -33.15 -22.47
N MET A 126 18.17 -32.01 -21.97
CA MET A 126 18.77 -31.32 -20.82
C MET A 126 17.75 -30.50 -20.00
N GLY A 127 17.94 -30.52 -18.67
CA GLY A 127 17.24 -29.66 -17.71
C GLY A 127 18.22 -28.76 -16.98
N SER A 128 17.90 -27.46 -16.87
CA SER A 128 18.67 -26.48 -16.09
C SER A 128 17.79 -25.95 -14.97
N VAL A 129 18.32 -25.96 -13.75
CA VAL A 129 17.73 -25.28 -12.60
C VAL A 129 18.35 -23.89 -12.51
N ARG A 130 17.51 -22.86 -12.38
CA ARG A 130 17.94 -21.48 -12.13
C ARG A 130 17.16 -20.91 -10.96
N SER A 131 17.85 -20.32 -9.99
CA SER A 131 17.23 -19.46 -8.98
C SER A 131 16.75 -18.17 -9.64
N VAL A 132 15.50 -17.79 -9.37
CA VAL A 132 14.88 -16.56 -9.88
C VAL A 132 14.14 -15.89 -8.73
N ASP A 133 14.27 -14.56 -8.63
CA ASP A 133 13.44 -13.77 -7.73
C ASP A 133 12.06 -13.54 -8.33
N GLU A 134 11.01 -13.97 -7.62
CA GLU A 134 9.62 -13.80 -8.02
C GLU A 134 8.86 -12.92 -7.02
N PHE A 135 7.91 -12.11 -7.48
CA PHE A 135 7.07 -11.33 -6.58
C PHE A 135 6.29 -12.23 -5.62
N ILE A 136 6.26 -11.88 -4.34
CA ILE A 136 5.42 -12.56 -3.34
C ILE A 136 3.93 -12.42 -3.71
N VAL A 137 3.57 -11.26 -4.28
CA VAL A 137 2.24 -11.00 -4.86
C VAL A 137 2.43 -10.44 -6.25
N HIS A 138 2.01 -11.17 -7.28
CA HIS A 138 2.24 -10.76 -8.65
C HIS A 138 1.36 -9.54 -9.02
N PRO A 139 1.84 -8.58 -9.83
CA PRO A 139 1.01 -7.43 -10.26
C PRO A 139 -0.30 -7.84 -10.92
N ASN A 140 -0.33 -8.96 -11.63
CA ASN A 140 -1.56 -9.50 -12.23
C ASN A 140 -2.55 -10.03 -11.18
N ASP A 141 -2.08 -10.53 -10.03
CA ASP A 141 -2.97 -10.95 -8.94
C ASP A 141 -3.68 -9.73 -8.36
N LEU A 142 -2.94 -8.63 -8.15
CA LEU A 142 -3.50 -7.35 -7.68
C LEU A 142 -4.54 -6.77 -8.64
N LYS A 143 -4.34 -6.94 -9.95
CA LYS A 143 -5.30 -6.49 -11.00
C LYS A 143 -6.56 -7.36 -11.06
N ASN A 144 -6.44 -8.64 -10.74
CA ASN A 144 -7.52 -9.62 -10.86
C ASN A 144 -8.28 -9.89 -9.55
N LEU A 145 -7.97 -9.17 -8.47
CA LEU A 145 -8.73 -9.21 -7.23
C LEU A 145 -10.21 -8.90 -7.49
N LYS A 146 -11.09 -9.74 -6.94
CA LYS A 146 -12.53 -9.53 -6.99
C LYS A 146 -12.98 -8.55 -5.90
N ILE A 147 -14.20 -8.05 -6.03
CA ILE A 147 -14.86 -7.28 -4.97
C ILE A 147 -14.92 -8.16 -3.72
N GLY A 148 -14.59 -7.57 -2.56
CA GLY A 148 -14.46 -8.29 -1.30
C GLY A 148 -13.14 -9.04 -1.14
N GLU A 149 -12.18 -8.91 -2.05
CA GLU A 149 -10.83 -9.47 -1.87
C GLU A 149 -9.80 -8.34 -1.71
N CYS A 150 -8.81 -8.56 -0.85
CA CYS A 150 -7.62 -7.71 -0.78
C CYS A 150 -6.38 -8.49 -0.33
N TYR A 151 -5.21 -7.93 -0.57
CA TYR A 151 -3.97 -8.40 0.04
C TYR A 151 -3.62 -7.53 1.26
N LEU A 152 -3.33 -8.19 2.38
CA LEU A 152 -2.85 -7.56 3.59
C LEU A 152 -1.35 -7.83 3.74
N LYS A 153 -0.56 -6.77 3.81
CA LYS A 153 0.84 -6.79 4.28
C LYS A 153 0.91 -6.13 5.65
N THR A 154 1.43 -6.84 6.64
CA THR A 154 1.70 -6.28 7.97
C THR A 154 2.86 -7.00 8.66
N THR A 155 3.45 -6.39 9.68
CA THR A 155 4.41 -7.05 10.56
C THR A 155 3.68 -7.56 11.80
N LEU A 156 3.83 -8.85 12.10
CA LEU A 156 3.27 -9.46 13.31
C LEU A 156 4.07 -9.03 14.55
N PRO A 157 3.51 -9.15 15.77
CA PRO A 157 4.25 -8.89 17.02
C PRO A 157 5.56 -9.68 17.15
N SER A 158 5.65 -10.84 16.47
CA SER A 158 6.87 -11.65 16.41
C SER A 158 7.96 -11.07 15.48
N GLY A 159 7.74 -9.92 14.85
CA GLY A 159 8.64 -9.33 13.84
C GLY A 159 8.56 -10.00 12.46
N LYS A 160 7.74 -11.06 12.30
CA LYS A 160 7.58 -11.75 11.01
C LYS A 160 6.69 -10.95 10.08
N LEU A 161 7.09 -10.87 8.82
CA LEU A 161 6.25 -10.31 7.77
C LEU A 161 5.09 -11.25 7.48
N PHE A 162 3.88 -10.70 7.44
CA PHE A 162 2.65 -11.39 7.09
C PHE A 162 2.09 -10.76 5.81
N ILE A 163 2.06 -11.56 4.74
CA ILE A 163 1.45 -11.19 3.47
C ILE A 163 0.45 -12.28 3.10
N LYS A 164 -0.84 -11.95 3.03
CA LYS A 164 -1.88 -12.88 2.59
C LYS A 164 -3.02 -12.18 1.86
N LYS A 165 -3.62 -12.91 0.92
CA LYS A 165 -4.95 -12.59 0.39
C LYS A 165 -5.98 -12.87 1.48
N ILE A 166 -6.88 -11.92 1.72
CA ILE A 166 -7.98 -12.00 2.67
C ILE A 166 -9.30 -11.68 1.98
N GLN A 167 -10.37 -12.31 2.45
CA GLN A 167 -11.74 -11.98 2.09
C GLN A 167 -12.24 -10.92 3.08
N VAL A 168 -12.67 -9.78 2.55
CA VAL A 168 -13.39 -8.74 3.27
C VAL A 168 -14.87 -8.97 3.00
N ASP A 169 -15.55 -9.48 4.00
CA ASP A 169 -16.99 -9.70 3.92
C ASP A 169 -17.69 -8.33 3.91
N PRO A 170 -18.50 -8.01 2.88
CA PRO A 170 -19.22 -6.75 2.78
C PRO A 170 -20.42 -6.74 3.74
N THR A 171 -20.18 -6.95 5.03
CA THR A 171 -21.18 -7.05 6.09
C THR A 171 -22.01 -5.77 6.29
N TYR A 172 -21.78 -4.71 5.49
CA TYR A 172 -22.48 -3.42 5.57
C TYR A 172 -22.97 -2.84 4.23
N LEU A 173 -22.73 -3.50 3.09
CA LEU A 173 -23.15 -2.95 1.78
C LEU A 173 -24.52 -3.48 1.31
N ASP A 174 -24.99 -4.60 1.86
CA ASP A 174 -26.26 -5.22 1.46
C ASP A 174 -27.50 -4.36 1.78
N ASN A 175 -27.36 -3.35 2.65
CA ASN A 175 -28.44 -2.42 3.01
C ASN A 175 -28.27 -1.00 2.44
N LEU A 176 -27.29 -0.78 1.55
CA LEU A 176 -26.92 0.55 1.06
C LEU A 176 -27.03 0.73 -0.46
N PHE A 177 -27.63 -0.23 -1.17
CA PHE A 177 -28.01 -0.13 -2.57
C PHE A 177 -29.47 -0.50 -2.79
#